data_AF-A0A4R8BBM5-F1
#
_entry.id   AF-A0A4R8BBM5-F1
#
_cell.length_a   1.000
_cell.length_b   1.000
_cell.length_c   1.000
_cell.angle_alpha   90.00
_cell.angle_beta   90.00
_cell.angle_gamma   90.00
#
_symmetry.space_group_name_H-M   'P 1'
#
loop_
_entity.id
_entity.type
_entity.pdbx_description
1 polymer ?
#
loop_
_entity_poly.entity_id
_entity_poly.type
_entity_poly.pdbx_seq_one_letter_code
_entity_poly.pdbx_strand_id
1 'polypeptide(L)' 'MTQKAVKKLANKLNQFIPNSKWNFDLEDCDKILRVESREVNVIQIIEFLNKYKFECLELE' A
#
# COMPACT_ATOMS: atom_id res chain seq x y z
N MET A 1 6.05 11.61 2.97
CA MET A 1 4.66 11.40 2.52
C MET A 1 3.72 12.38 3.20
N THR A 2 2.83 13.00 2.45
CA THR A 2 1.77 13.86 2.97
C THR A 2 0.47 13.07 3.11
N GLN A 3 -0.37 13.39 4.10
CA GLN A 3 -1.64 12.68 4.37
C GLN A 3 -2.57 12.60 3.14
N LYS A 4 -2.49 13.57 2.23
CA LYS A 4 -3.25 13.58 0.96
C LYS A 4 -2.86 12.45 0.02
N ALA A 5 -1.57 12.11 -0.04
CA ALA A 5 -1.05 11.09 -0.93
C ALA A 5 -1.55 9.71 -0.49
N VAL A 6 -1.57 9.47 0.82
CA VAL A 6 -2.04 8.21 1.42
C VAL A 6 -3.54 8.04 1.21
N LYS A 7 -4.35 9.10 1.36
CA LYS A 7 -5.79 9.04 1.04
C LYS A 7 -6.06 8.64 -0.41
N LYS A 8 -5.27 9.16 -1.37
CA LYS A 8 -5.38 8.75 -2.77
C LYS A 8 -5.00 7.29 -2.94
N LEU A 9 -3.95 6.86 -2.27
CA LEU A 9 -3.45 5.49 -2.37
C LEU A 9 -4.43 4.49 -1.75
N ALA A 10 -5.01 4.82 -0.60
CA ALA A 10 -6.08 4.08 0.07
C ALA A 10 -7.28 3.81 -0.85
N ASN A 11 -7.78 4.85 -1.52
CA ASN A 11 -8.88 4.69 -2.48
C ASN A 11 -8.51 3.76 -3.64
N LYS A 12 -7.28 3.85 -4.14
CA LYS A 12 -6.84 2.99 -5.23
C LYS A 12 -6.56 1.56 -4.76
N LEU A 13 -6.03 1.37 -3.55
CA LEU A 13 -5.86 0.05 -2.93
C LEU A 13 -7.23 -0.62 -2.76
N ASN A 14 -8.24 0.09 -2.26
CA ASN A 14 -9.60 -0.44 -2.19
C ASN A 14 -10.18 -0.84 -3.55
N GLN A 15 -9.79 -0.17 -4.63
CA GLN A 15 -10.19 -0.57 -6.00
C GLN A 15 -9.35 -1.74 -6.55
N PHE A 16 -8.07 -1.80 -6.20
CA PHE A 16 -7.14 -2.83 -6.69
C PHE A 16 -7.33 -4.16 -5.96
N ILE A 17 -7.60 -4.10 -4.65
CA ILE A 17 -7.78 -5.24 -3.75
C ILE A 17 -9.04 -5.10 -2.89
N PRO A 18 -10.24 -5.07 -3.50
CA PRO A 18 -11.50 -4.86 -2.77
C PRO A 18 -11.81 -5.97 -1.75
N ASN A 19 -11.29 -7.17 -1.97
CA ASN A 19 -11.48 -8.34 -1.09
C ASN A 19 -10.32 -8.57 -0.11
N SER A 20 -9.40 -7.61 0.01
CA SER A 20 -8.22 -7.75 0.89
C SER A 20 -8.27 -6.76 2.03
N LYS A 21 -7.72 -7.15 3.17
CA LYS A 21 -7.51 -6.23 4.28
C LYS A 21 -6.16 -5.57 4.09
N TRP A 22 -6.08 -4.27 4.29
CA TRP A 22 -4.81 -3.58 4.34
C TRP A 22 -4.85 -2.53 5.44
N ASN A 23 -3.70 -2.25 6.02
CA ASN A 23 -3.53 -1.25 7.04
C ASN A 23 -2.33 -0.39 6.70
N PHE A 24 -2.47 0.92 6.86
CA PHE A 24 -1.38 1.85 6.62
C PHE A 24 -1.03 2.50 7.95
N ASP A 25 0.13 2.11 8.47
CA ASP A 25 0.66 2.69 9.69
C ASP A 25 1.37 3.99 9.34
N LEU A 26 0.69 5.12 9.53
CA LEU A 26 1.23 6.46 9.26
C LEU A 26 1.84 7.12 10.51
N GLU A 27 1.64 6.50 11.66
CA GLU A 27 2.13 7.00 12.95
C GLU A 27 3.61 6.66 13.12
N ASP A 28 4.05 5.54 12.57
CA ASP A 28 5.47 5.20 12.48
C ASP A 28 6.20 6.02 11.40
N CYS A 29 7.41 6.48 11.72
CA CYS A 29 8.28 7.22 10.79
C CYS A 29 8.50 6.44 9.47
N ASP A 30 8.54 5.12 9.58
CA ASP A 30 8.74 4.15 8.51
C ASP A 30 7.54 3.97 7.58
N LYS A 31 6.34 4.42 7.96
CA LYS A 31 5.15 4.40 7.10
C LYS A 31 4.86 3.04 6.47
N ILE A 32 4.56 2.06 7.31
CA ILE A 32 4.45 0.67 6.91
C ILE A 32 3.05 0.39 6.33
N LEU A 33 3.01 -0.14 5.10
CA LEU A 33 1.80 -0.68 4.50
C LEU A 33 1.76 -2.19 4.71
N ARG A 34 0.80 -2.67 5.50
CA ARG A 34 0.54 -4.10 5.69
C ARG A 34 -0.66 -4.50 4.85
N VAL A 35 -0.50 -5.46 3.95
CA VAL A 35 -1.59 -6.00 3.12
C VAL A 35 -1.77 -7.47 3.44
N GLU A 36 -3.00 -7.85 3.74
CA GLU A 36 -3.44 -9.20 4.01
C GLU A 36 -4.45 -9.59 2.93
N SER A 37 -3.95 -10.30 1.92
CA SER A 37 -4.70 -10.78 0.77
C SER A 37 -4.37 -12.24 0.51
N ARG A 38 -5.34 -13.00 0.00
CA ARG A 38 -5.12 -14.35 -0.53
C ARG A 38 -4.82 -14.36 -2.02
N GLU A 39 -5.15 -13.28 -2.72
CA GLU A 39 -5.12 -13.21 -4.18
C GLU A 39 -4.04 -12.24 -4.69
N VAL A 40 -3.58 -11.31 -3.84
CA VAL A 40 -2.56 -10.32 -4.24
C VAL A 40 -1.16 -10.75 -3.82
N ASN A 41 -0.22 -10.61 -4.75
CA ASN A 41 1.20 -10.76 -4.47
C ASN A 41 1.83 -9.44 -4.04
N VAL A 42 2.82 -9.51 -3.15
CA VAL A 42 3.61 -8.36 -2.70
C VAL A 42 4.26 -7.61 -3.87
N ILE A 43 4.73 -8.32 -4.89
CA ILE A 43 5.31 -7.74 -6.12
C ILE A 43 4.30 -6.83 -6.83
N GLN A 44 3.04 -7.27 -6.97
CA GLN A 44 1.98 -6.47 -7.61
C GLN A 44 1.72 -5.17 -6.84
N ILE A 45 1.74 -5.24 -5.51
CA ILE A 45 1.59 -4.07 -4.63
C ILE A 45 2.78 -3.12 -4.81
N ILE A 46 4.01 -3.64 -4.83
CA ILE A 46 5.23 -2.84 -5.02
C ILE A 46 5.25 -2.15 -6.39
N GLU A 47 4.92 -2.85 -7.47
CA GLU A 47 4.84 -2.25 -8.81
C GLU A 47 3.76 -1.18 -8.88
N PHE A 48 2.61 -1.44 -8.27
CA PHE A 48 1.52 -0.48 -8.17
C PHE A 48 1.96 0.79 -7.42
N LEU A 49 2.62 0.66 -6.28
CA LEU A 49 3.14 1.78 -5.48
C LEU A 49 4.18 2.58 -6.27
N ASN A 50 5.13 1.91 -6.91
CA ASN A 50 6.14 2.52 -7.77
C ASN A 50 5.51 3.35 -8.90
N LYS A 51 4.43 2.84 -9.53
CA LYS A 51 3.68 3.57 -10.55
C LYS A 51 3.09 4.88 -10.04
N TYR A 52 2.79 4.98 -8.75
CA TYR A 52 2.33 6.20 -8.09
C TYR A 52 3.46 7.06 -7.51
N LYS A 53 4.72 6.77 -7.86
CA LYS A 53 5.92 7.40 -7.28
C LYS A 53 6.05 7.20 -5.77
N PHE A 54 5.62 6.04 -5.28
CA PHE A 54 5.89 5.60 -3.91
C PHE A 54 6.93 4.50 -3.97
N GLU A 55 8.11 4.78 -3.43
CA GLU A 55 9.11 3.75 -3.16
C GLU A 55 8.66 2.92 -1.97
N CYS A 56 8.54 1.62 -2.19
CA CYS A 56 8.21 0.64 -1.17
C CYS A 56 9.05 -0.60 -1.41
N LEU A 57 9.42 -1.25 -0.31
CA LEU A 57 10.26 -2.44 -0.29
C LEU A 57 9.49 -3.48 0.51
N GLU A 58 9.62 -4.74 0.13
CA GLU A 58 9.20 -5.85 1.00
C GLU A 58 10.12 -5.87 2.23
N LEU A 59 9.54 -6.03 3.41
CA LEU A 59 10.28 -6.24 4.65
C LEU A 59 10.24 -7.74 4.95
N GLU A 60 11.43 -8.39 4.99
CA GLU A 60 11.61 -9.79 5.42
C GLU A 60 11.38 -10.00 6.92
#